data_AF-A0A3D0CDE2-F1
#
_entry.id   AF-A0A3D0CDE2-F1
#
_cell.length_a   1.000
_cell.length_b   1.000
_cell.length_c   1.000
_cell.angle_alpha   90.00
_cell.angle_beta   90.00
_cell.angle_gamma   90.00
#
_symmetry.space_group_name_H-M   'P 1'
#
loop_
_entity.id
_entity.type
_entity.pdbx_description
1 polymer ?
#
loop_
_entity_poly.entity_id
_entity_poly.type
_entity_poly.pdbx_seq_one_letter_code
_entity_poly.pdbx_strand_id
1 'polypeptide(L)'
;MSENTEDTDKDEELIVGESVYQSDHVVGENNVEIMGMDLHNPVFFFSSTLIVVFVLLTLLFPELAKQSFDASKSWSIDHFDWLFIVSGNLFVLFCLVLVVSPFGKIRLGGTEAKPDFSKLSWFSMLFSAGMGIGLMFWSVA
;
A
#
# COMPACT_ATOMS: atom_id res chain seq x y z
N MET A 1 -29.46 -34.44 13.23
CA MET A 1 -29.29 -32.98 13.30
C MET A 1 -27.87 -32.75 13.79
N SER A 2 -26.89 -32.93 12.91
CA SER A 2 -25.46 -32.82 13.21
C SER A 2 -24.94 -31.60 12.45
N GLU A 3 -24.78 -30.50 13.15
CA GLU A 3 -24.27 -29.26 12.57
C GLU A 3 -23.39 -28.57 13.63
N ASN A 4 -22.20 -28.15 13.20
CA ASN A 4 -21.29 -27.22 13.85
C ASN A 4 -20.57 -27.61 15.15
N THR A 5 -19.63 -28.56 15.05
CA THR A 5 -18.47 -28.63 15.96
C THR A 5 -17.13 -28.31 15.27
N GLU A 6 -17.08 -28.19 13.94
CA GLU A 6 -15.85 -27.84 13.18
C GLU A 6 -15.68 -26.33 12.95
N ASP A 7 -16.73 -25.54 13.12
CA ASP A 7 -16.73 -24.08 12.89
C ASP A 7 -16.18 -23.33 14.11
N THR A 8 -16.57 -23.79 15.31
CA THR A 8 -16.14 -23.22 16.59
C THR A 8 -14.62 -23.34 16.83
N ASP A 9 -14.00 -24.41 16.34
CA ASP A 9 -12.56 -24.68 16.50
C ASP A 9 -11.71 -23.78 15.58
N LYS A 10 -12.22 -23.44 14.39
CA LYS A 10 -11.56 -22.51 13.46
C LYS A 10 -11.65 -21.05 13.92
N ASP A 11 -12.77 -20.69 14.52
CA ASP A 11 -12.95 -19.38 15.13
C ASP A 11 -12.03 -19.22 16.36
N GLU A 12 -11.84 -20.28 17.15
CA GLU A 12 -10.90 -20.30 18.28
C GLU A 12 -9.43 -20.25 17.80
N GLU A 13 -9.08 -20.92 16.71
CA GLU A 13 -7.74 -20.90 16.11
C GLU A 13 -7.40 -19.55 15.43
N LEU A 14 -8.41 -18.86 14.87
CA LEU A 14 -8.28 -17.49 14.33
C LEU A 14 -8.07 -16.44 15.43
N ILE A 15 -8.68 -16.61 16.60
CA ILE A 15 -8.59 -15.66 17.73
C ILE A 15 -7.23 -15.77 18.46
N VAL A 16 -6.58 -16.93 18.44
CA VAL A 16 -5.30 -17.14 19.18
C VAL A 16 -4.09 -16.50 18.50
N GLY A 17 -4.18 -16.12 17.22
CA GLY A 17 -3.09 -15.46 16.49
C GLY A 17 -2.91 -13.96 16.78
N GLU A 18 -3.84 -13.34 17.51
CA GLU A 18 -3.97 -11.88 17.58
C GLU A 18 -3.92 -11.36 19.04
N SER A 19 -2.71 -11.23 19.61
CA SER A 19 -2.31 -10.12 20.51
C SER A 19 -1.07 -10.45 21.35
N VAL A 20 0.11 -10.29 20.76
CA VAL A 20 1.36 -10.12 21.54
C VAL A 20 1.48 -8.67 22.08
N TYR A 21 0.51 -7.81 21.77
CA TYR A 21 0.41 -6.43 22.24
C TYR A 21 -0.84 -6.28 23.11
N GLN A 22 -0.66 -6.01 24.41
CA GLN A 22 -1.74 -5.47 25.25
C GLN A 22 -1.97 -4.01 24.84
N SER A 23 -2.93 -3.81 23.95
CA SER A 23 -3.45 -2.52 23.53
C SER A 23 -4.84 -2.35 24.15
N ASP A 24 -5.12 -1.19 24.75
CA ASP A 24 -6.47 -0.85 25.23
C ASP A 24 -7.46 -0.59 24.08
N HIS A 25 -6.96 -0.60 22.83
CA HIS A 25 -7.74 -0.44 21.60
C HIS A 25 -7.94 -1.77 20.88
N VAL A 26 -9.18 -2.03 20.48
CA VAL A 26 -9.59 -3.18 19.67
C VAL A 26 -9.54 -2.78 18.19
N VAL A 27 -9.05 -3.68 17.32
CA VAL A 27 -9.04 -3.46 15.87
C VAL A 27 -10.48 -3.23 15.41
N GLY A 28 -10.77 -2.03 14.90
CA GLY A 28 -12.10 -1.63 14.42
C GLY A 28 -12.95 -0.77 15.35
N GLU A 29 -12.44 -0.34 16.51
CA GLU A 29 -13.18 0.49 17.48
C GLU A 29 -13.76 1.80 16.88
N ASN A 30 -13.09 2.38 15.90
CA ASN A 30 -13.48 3.65 15.26
C ASN A 30 -14.15 3.48 13.89
N ASN A 31 -14.41 2.23 13.50
CA ASN A 31 -14.96 1.93 12.19
C ASN A 31 -16.48 2.05 12.21
N VAL A 32 -17.03 2.57 11.12
CA VAL A 32 -18.47 2.73 10.94
C VAL A 32 -18.92 1.63 9.99
N GLU A 33 -19.67 0.66 10.51
CA GLU A 33 -20.25 -0.41 9.71
C GLU A 33 -21.51 0.09 9.00
N ILE A 34 -21.39 0.38 7.71
CA ILE A 34 -22.54 0.73 6.86
C ILE A 34 -22.73 -0.37 5.83
N MET A 35 -23.92 -0.97 5.82
CA MET A 35 -24.30 -2.00 4.84
C MET A 35 -23.35 -3.22 4.80
N GLY A 36 -22.75 -3.59 5.95
CA GLY A 36 -21.80 -4.70 6.05
C GLY A 36 -20.38 -4.36 5.55
N MET A 37 -20.11 -3.10 5.20
CA MET A 37 -18.76 -2.60 4.93
C MET A 37 -18.21 -1.91 6.18
N ASP A 38 -17.06 -2.38 6.65
CA ASP A 38 -16.27 -1.70 7.65
C ASP A 38 -15.58 -0.47 7.00
N LEU A 39 -15.95 0.73 7.44
CA LEU A 39 -15.37 2.00 6.95
C LEU A 39 -14.63 2.74 8.06
N HIS A 40 -13.34 3.00 7.84
CA HIS A 40 -12.56 3.84 8.73
C HIS A 40 -13.02 5.31 8.67
N ASN A 41 -13.79 5.72 9.67
CA ASN A 41 -14.63 6.93 9.65
C ASN A 41 -13.91 8.24 9.29
N PRO A 42 -12.73 8.59 9.86
CA PRO A 42 -12.07 9.86 9.51
C PRO A 42 -11.43 9.88 8.11
N VAL A 43 -10.93 8.76 7.60
CA VAL A 43 -10.12 8.73 6.37
C VAL A 43 -10.98 8.52 5.14
N PHE A 44 -11.99 7.65 5.25
CA PHE A 44 -12.81 7.24 4.10
C PHE A 44 -13.63 8.40 3.55
N PHE A 45 -14.42 9.08 4.40
CA PHE A 45 -15.32 10.14 3.95
C PHE A 45 -14.57 11.37 3.44
N PHE A 46 -13.46 11.73 4.07
CA PHE A 46 -12.64 12.85 3.60
C PHE A 46 -12.01 12.57 2.24
N SER A 47 -11.38 11.40 2.09
CA SER A 47 -10.70 11.02 0.85
C SER A 47 -11.70 10.86 -0.31
N SER A 48 -12.83 10.18 -0.09
CA SER A 48 -13.81 9.95 -1.16
C SER A 48 -14.46 11.26 -1.62
N THR A 49 -14.83 12.14 -0.68
CA THR A 49 -15.40 13.46 -1.00
C THR A 49 -14.40 14.29 -1.80
N LEU A 50 -13.14 14.32 -1.38
CA LEU A 50 -12.09 15.06 -2.08
C LEU A 50 -11.90 14.55 -3.51
N ILE A 51 -11.84 13.23 -3.70
CA ILE A 51 -11.70 12.62 -5.03
C ILE A 51 -12.90 12.96 -5.92
N VAL A 52 -14.12 12.83 -5.41
CA VAL A 52 -15.34 13.12 -6.18
C VAL A 52 -15.37 14.59 -6.62
N VAL A 53 -15.08 15.51 -5.69
CA VAL A 53 -15.04 16.96 -6.00
C VAL A 53 -13.94 17.26 -7.02
N PHE A 54 -12.75 16.69 -6.85
CA PHE A 54 -11.63 16.88 -7.77
C PHE A 54 -11.95 16.40 -9.20
N VAL A 55 -12.56 15.22 -9.33
CA VAL A 55 -13.00 14.68 -10.63
C VAL A 55 -14.07 15.56 -11.26
N LEU A 56 -15.10 15.96 -10.49
CA LEU A 56 -16.16 16.82 -10.99
C LEU A 56 -15.63 18.16 -11.50
N LEU A 57 -14.75 18.83 -10.74
CA LEU A 57 -14.16 20.10 -11.15
C LEU A 57 -13.30 19.95 -12.41
N THR A 58 -12.53 18.87 -12.52
CA THR A 58 -11.70 18.59 -13.69
C THR A 58 -12.55 18.36 -14.95
N LEU A 59 -13.69 17.68 -14.80
CA LEU A 59 -14.62 17.44 -15.92
C LEU A 59 -15.41 18.68 -16.33
N LEU A 60 -15.78 19.54 -15.37
CA LEU A 60 -16.53 20.77 -15.66
C LEU A 60 -15.65 21.86 -16.28
N PHE A 61 -14.34 21.91 -15.94
CA PHE A 61 -13.42 22.96 -16.39
C PHE A 61 -12.10 22.38 -16.94
N PRO A 62 -12.14 21.64 -18.06
CA PRO A 62 -10.98 20.89 -18.56
C PRO A 62 -9.79 21.77 -18.95
N GLU A 63 -10.04 22.93 -19.56
CA GLU A 63 -8.97 23.84 -20.01
C GLU A 63 -8.23 24.48 -18.83
N LEU A 64 -8.97 24.94 -17.81
CA LEU A 64 -8.38 25.48 -16.58
C LEU A 64 -7.63 24.39 -15.81
N ALA A 65 -8.18 23.17 -15.75
CA ALA A 65 -7.52 22.03 -15.11
C ALA A 65 -6.19 21.70 -15.79
N LYS A 66 -6.16 21.64 -17.12
CA LYS A 66 -4.94 21.43 -17.90
C LYS A 66 -3.89 22.49 -17.61
N GLN A 67 -4.24 23.77 -17.70
CA GLN A 67 -3.30 24.86 -17.42
C GLN A 67 -2.75 24.79 -15.99
N SER A 68 -3.60 24.46 -15.02
CA SER A 68 -3.22 24.32 -13.61
C SER A 68 -2.29 23.12 -13.40
N PHE A 69 -2.57 21.99 -14.04
CA PHE A 69 -1.72 20.79 -13.96
C PHE A 69 -0.36 21.01 -14.64
N ASP A 70 -0.33 21.65 -15.80
CA ASP A 70 0.92 21.96 -16.51
C ASP A 70 1.78 22.95 -15.69
N ALA A 71 1.16 23.98 -15.10
CA ALA A 71 1.84 24.92 -14.21
C ALA A 71 2.38 24.22 -12.96
N SER A 72 1.57 23.36 -12.33
CA SER A 72 1.97 22.60 -11.14
C SER A 72 3.10 21.61 -11.43
N LYS A 73 3.05 20.95 -12.59
CA LYS A 73 4.09 20.06 -13.09
C LYS A 73 5.39 20.83 -13.32
N SER A 74 5.36 21.95 -14.05
CA SER A 74 6.55 22.77 -14.30
C SER A 74 7.15 23.25 -12.99
N TRP A 75 6.33 23.80 -12.09
CA TRP A 75 6.79 24.28 -10.79
C TRP A 75 7.43 23.16 -9.96
N SER A 76 6.85 21.96 -9.97
CA SER A 76 7.41 20.79 -9.28
C SER A 76 8.77 20.39 -9.84
N ILE A 77 8.93 20.40 -11.17
CA ILE A 77 10.22 20.12 -11.82
C ILE A 77 11.23 21.23 -11.45
N ASP A 78 10.88 22.50 -11.62
CA ASP A 78 11.79 23.63 -11.41
C ASP A 78 12.34 23.70 -9.98
N HIS A 79 11.56 23.26 -8.97
CA HIS A 79 11.95 23.37 -7.55
C HIS A 79 12.37 22.03 -6.92
N PHE A 80 11.79 20.91 -7.33
CA PHE A 80 11.99 19.60 -6.69
C PHE A 80 12.76 18.59 -7.56
N ASP A 81 13.22 18.94 -8.77
CA ASP A 81 14.02 18.03 -9.61
C ASP A 81 15.23 17.44 -8.85
N TRP A 82 15.97 18.29 -8.13
CA TRP A 82 17.10 17.83 -7.32
C TRP A 82 16.69 16.82 -6.25
N LEU A 83 15.51 16.99 -5.64
CA LEU A 83 14.98 16.08 -4.62
C LEU A 83 14.64 14.72 -5.23
N PHE A 84 14.04 14.69 -6.43
CA PHE A 84 13.76 13.42 -7.12
C PHE A 84 15.05 12.66 -7.46
N ILE A 85 16.06 13.34 -8.01
CA ILE A 85 17.34 12.72 -8.36
C ILE A 85 18.08 12.23 -7.10
N VAL A 86 18.20 13.07 -6.07
CA VAL A 86 18.88 12.69 -4.82
C VAL A 86 18.13 11.56 -4.13
N SER A 87 16.80 11.61 -4.04
CA SER A 87 16.01 10.56 -3.38
C SER A 87 16.13 9.21 -4.10
N GLY A 88 16.07 9.21 -5.44
CA GLY A 88 16.27 7.98 -6.23
C GLY A 88 17.65 7.35 -5.96
N ASN A 89 18.71 8.17 -6.01
CA ASN A 89 20.07 7.70 -5.69
C ASN A 89 20.19 7.24 -4.23
N LEU A 90 19.59 7.98 -3.29
CA LEU A 90 19.58 7.65 -1.87
C LEU A 90 18.92 6.29 -1.62
N PHE A 91 17.75 6.01 -2.21
CA PHE A 91 17.07 4.72 -2.03
C PHE A 91 17.86 3.56 -2.63
N VAL A 92 18.48 3.74 -3.80
CA VAL A 92 19.35 2.72 -4.39
C VAL A 92 20.54 2.43 -3.47
N LEU A 93 21.25 3.47 -3.02
CA LEU A 93 22.37 3.32 -2.10
C LEU A 93 21.94 2.72 -0.76
N PHE A 94 20.80 3.14 -0.23
CA PHE A 94 20.22 2.60 1.01
C PHE A 94 19.92 1.11 0.88
N CYS A 95 19.27 0.68 -0.20
CA CYS A 95 19.02 -0.74 -0.47
C CYS A 95 20.32 -1.54 -0.62
N LEU A 96 21.33 -1.01 -1.32
CA LEU A 96 22.64 -1.66 -1.43
C LEU A 96 23.33 -1.78 -0.08
N VAL A 97 23.30 -0.73 0.74
CA VAL A 97 23.80 -0.74 2.12
C VAL A 97 23.09 -1.81 2.93
N LEU A 98 21.75 -1.89 2.86
CA LEU A 98 20.99 -2.92 3.59
C LEU A 98 21.42 -4.34 3.20
N VAL A 99 21.65 -4.60 1.90
CA VAL A 99 22.08 -5.92 1.40
C VAL A 99 23.47 -6.31 1.93
N VAL A 100 24.43 -5.38 1.98
CA VAL A 100 25.80 -5.68 2.47
C VAL A 100 25.93 -5.60 3.99
N SER A 101 25.07 -4.83 4.64
CA SER A 101 25.06 -4.65 6.10
C SER A 101 24.57 -5.90 6.83
N PRO A 102 24.87 -6.05 8.14
CA PRO A 102 24.31 -7.13 8.95
C PRO A 102 22.77 -7.12 9.00
N PHE A 103 22.12 -5.99 8.71
CA PHE A 103 20.67 -5.86 8.72
C PHE A 103 19.98 -6.69 7.63
N GLY A 104 20.64 -6.93 6.49
CA GLY A 104 20.09 -7.77 5.42
C GLY A 104 19.94 -9.25 5.78
N LYS A 105 20.54 -9.70 6.89
CA LYS A 105 20.42 -11.09 7.39
C LYS A 105 19.22 -11.29 8.30
N ILE A 106 18.55 -10.21 8.71
CA ILE A 106 17.42 -10.27 9.62
C ILE A 106 16.22 -10.85 8.88
N ARG A 107 15.62 -11.90 9.45
CA ARG A 107 14.39 -12.50 8.94
C ARG A 107 13.18 -11.69 9.41
N LEU A 108 12.32 -11.31 8.47
CA LEU A 108 11.03 -10.68 8.75
C LEU A 108 10.05 -11.78 9.20
N GLY A 109 9.41 -11.60 10.37
CA GLY A 109 8.49 -12.60 10.95
C GLY A 109 9.05 -13.41 12.13
N GLY A 110 10.27 -13.12 12.59
CA GLY A 110 10.90 -13.78 13.74
C GLY A 110 12.07 -14.70 13.38
N THR A 111 12.78 -15.22 14.38
CA THR A 111 14.01 -16.02 14.17
C THR A 111 13.73 -17.35 13.48
N GLU A 112 12.60 -17.98 13.81
CA GLU A 112 12.17 -19.29 13.29
C GLU A 112 11.25 -19.20 12.07
N ALA A 113 11.01 -17.99 11.55
CA ALA A 113 10.15 -17.79 10.39
C ALA A 113 10.67 -18.57 9.16
N LYS A 114 9.77 -19.29 8.50
CA LYS A 114 10.00 -19.97 7.22
C LYS A 114 9.25 -19.24 6.12
N PRO A 115 9.77 -19.21 4.89
CA PRO A 115 9.07 -18.59 3.78
C PRO A 115 7.81 -19.40 3.42
N ASP A 116 6.67 -18.72 3.36
CA ASP A 116 5.39 -19.34 2.97
C ASP A 116 5.36 -19.74 1.49
N PHE A 117 6.11 -19.02 0.65
CA PHE A 117 6.20 -19.25 -0.79
C PHE A 117 7.57 -19.76 -1.21
N SER A 118 7.59 -20.61 -2.24
CA SER A 118 8.85 -21.02 -2.87
C SER A 118 9.55 -19.81 -3.49
N LYS A 119 10.89 -19.85 -3.60
CA LYS A 119 11.68 -18.73 -4.16
C LYS A 119 11.23 -18.32 -5.56
N LEU A 120 10.81 -19.30 -6.39
CA LEU A 120 10.33 -19.04 -7.74
C LEU A 120 8.96 -18.37 -7.72
N SER A 121 8.03 -18.85 -6.89
CA SER A 121 6.71 -18.23 -6.72
C SER A 121 6.82 -16.80 -6.17
N TRP A 122 7.68 -16.57 -5.16
CA TRP A 122 7.96 -15.25 -4.61
C TRP A 122 8.53 -14.29 -5.67
N PHE A 123 9.49 -14.75 -6.48
CA PHE A 123 10.05 -13.94 -7.55
C PHE A 123 9.00 -13.58 -8.61
N SER A 124 8.12 -14.52 -8.99
CA SER A 124 7.00 -14.25 -9.89
C SER A 124 6.03 -13.23 -9.32
N MET A 125 5.74 -13.24 -8.02
CA MET A 125 4.90 -12.23 -7.38
C MET A 125 5.54 -10.84 -7.44
N LEU A 126 6.83 -10.73 -7.15
CA LEU A 126 7.57 -9.46 -7.24
C LEU A 126 7.57 -8.92 -8.68
N PHE A 127 7.78 -9.79 -9.67
CA PHE A 127 7.71 -9.41 -11.08
C PHE A 127 6.32 -8.92 -11.46
N SER A 128 5.27 -9.65 -11.09
CA SER A 128 3.88 -9.25 -11.37
C SER A 128 3.49 -7.93 -10.69
N ALA A 129 3.98 -7.67 -9.47
CA ALA A 129 3.73 -6.42 -8.77
C ALA A 129 4.46 -5.22 -9.41
N GLY A 130 5.64 -5.44 -10.00
CA GLY A 130 6.44 -4.39 -10.63
C GLY A 130 6.05 -4.05 -12.07
N MET A 131 5.52 -5.01 -12.83
CA MET A 131 5.17 -4.82 -14.24
C MET A 131 3.80 -4.11 -14.37
N GLY A 132 3.83 -2.78 -14.50
CA GLY A 132 2.62 -1.96 -14.67
C GLY A 132 2.29 -1.59 -16.13
N ILE A 133 1.14 -0.93 -16.32
CA ILE A 133 0.69 -0.39 -17.62
C ILE A 133 1.72 0.57 -18.26
N GLY A 134 2.56 1.22 -17.45
CA GLY A 134 3.60 2.12 -17.94
C GLY A 134 4.57 1.46 -18.92
N LEU A 135 4.94 0.18 -18.69
CA LEU A 135 5.83 -0.52 -19.61
C LEU A 135 5.17 -0.73 -20.98
N MET A 136 3.86 -1.02 -21.03
CA MET A 136 3.13 -1.20 -22.29
C MET A 136 3.02 0.10 -23.09
N PHE A 137 2.91 1.25 -22.41
CA PHE A 137 2.79 2.55 -23.06
C PHE A 137 4.14 3.06 -23.57
N TRP A 138 5.20 2.87 -22.78
CA TRP A 138 6.54 3.38 -23.08
C TRP A 138 7.48 2.35 -23.75
N SER A 139 7.06 1.10 -23.98
CA SER A 139 7.92 0.07 -24.62
C SER A 139 8.16 0.28 -26.11
N VAL A 140 7.29 1.04 -26.79
CA VAL A 140 7.33 1.32 -28.24
C VAL A 140 7.65 2.78 -28.55
N ALA A 141 7.64 3.64 -27.51
CA ALA A 141 7.90 5.07 -27.64
C ALA A 141 9.36 5.38 -27.97
#